data_AF-A0A975GGU6-F1
#
_entry.id   AF-A0A975GGU6-F1
#
_cell.length_a   1.000
_cell.length_b   1.000
_cell.length_c   1.000
_cell.angle_alpha   90.00
_cell.angle_beta   90.00
_cell.angle_gamma   90.00
#
_symmetry.space_group_name_H-M   'P 1'
#
loop_
_entity.id
_entity.type
_entity.pdbx_description
1 polymer ?
#
loop_
_entity_poly.entity_id
_entity_poly.type
_entity_poly.pdbx_seq_one_letter_code
_entity_poly.pdbx_strand_id
1 'polypeptide(L)'
;MLFWSGCSEVIAQSKALTGLMPARYWIHHGMVTVKGQKMSKSQQNFTSIKNLADLYSPQALRLFLLSKHYRNPLDFTPAKIEQSTAALKKIPRLLVQLEKLAAPLQQEDFTSSSYWQKFCQAMDDDFNTPAAIAVMFQLVRELNKFLEKAGKGSLLPGEKNTLQTGTMELLKMGRDILGVI
;
A
#
# COMPACT_ATOMS: atom_id res chain seq x y z
N MET A 1 -5.19 17.87 23.04
CA MET A 1 -4.97 16.53 22.45
C MET A 1 -6.03 15.61 23.05
N LEU A 2 -7.10 15.31 22.33
CA LEU A 2 -8.18 14.45 22.82
C LEU A 2 -7.72 12.99 22.71
N PHE A 3 -7.15 12.45 23.78
CA PHE A 3 -6.87 11.02 23.88
C PHE A 3 -8.19 10.26 24.02
N TRP A 4 -8.34 9.17 23.26
CA TRP A 4 -9.39 8.18 23.51
C TRP A 4 -9.30 7.68 24.95
N SER A 5 -10.44 7.45 25.61
CA SER A 5 -10.52 7.13 27.05
C SER A 5 -9.59 5.99 27.49
N GLY A 6 -9.44 4.96 26.65
CA GLY A 6 -8.55 3.83 26.94
C GLY A 6 -7.06 4.21 27.02
N CYS A 7 -6.57 5.14 26.20
CA CYS A 7 -5.16 5.55 26.26
C CYS A 7 -4.88 6.43 27.48
N SER A 8 -5.82 7.28 27.88
CA SER A 8 -5.68 8.07 29.10
C SER A 8 -5.61 7.21 30.35
N GLU A 9 -6.36 6.10 30.41
CA GLU A 9 -6.31 5.15 31.52
C GLU A 9 -4.94 4.47 31.61
N VAL A 10 -4.37 4.01 30.50
CA VAL A 10 -3.03 3.38 30.46
C VAL A 10 -1.95 4.38 30.92
N ILE A 11 -2.04 5.63 30.47
CA ILE A 11 -1.10 6.69 30.89
C ILE A 11 -1.24 6.94 32.39
N ALA A 12 -2.45 7.03 32.92
CA ALA A 12 -2.70 7.29 34.33
C ALA A 12 -2.19 6.15 35.22
N GLN A 13 -2.50 4.90 34.87
CA GLN A 13 -2.06 3.72 35.62
C GLN A 13 -0.53 3.58 35.62
N SER A 14 0.12 3.76 34.46
CA SER A 14 1.57 3.66 34.36
C SER A 14 2.26 4.76 35.17
N LYS A 15 1.80 6.02 35.07
CA LYS A 15 2.34 7.12 35.87
C LYS A 15 2.14 6.91 37.37
N ALA A 16 0.97 6.41 37.78
CA ALA A 16 0.67 6.17 39.20
C ALA A 16 1.54 5.07 39.80
N LEU A 17 1.85 4.02 39.03
CA LEU A 17 2.64 2.88 39.51
C LEU A 17 4.15 3.11 39.41
N THR A 18 4.63 3.71 38.31
CA THR A 18 6.07 3.76 38.00
C THR A 18 6.63 5.18 37.89
N GLY A 19 5.79 6.21 37.83
CA GLY A 19 6.20 7.59 37.56
C GLY A 19 6.65 7.85 36.11
N LEU A 20 6.61 6.84 35.23
CA LEU A 20 7.11 6.93 33.86
C LEU A 20 5.99 7.02 32.83
N MET A 21 6.30 7.55 31.65
CA MET A 21 5.41 7.48 30.49
C MET A 21 5.50 6.09 29.85
N PRO A 22 4.36 5.41 29.59
CA PRO A 22 4.39 4.05 29.04
C PRO A 22 4.82 3.98 27.56
N ALA A 23 4.69 5.09 26.81
CA ALA A 23 5.14 5.19 25.42
C ALA A 23 5.45 6.65 25.02
N ARG A 24 6.33 6.81 24.04
CA ARG A 24 6.66 8.11 23.41
C ARG A 24 5.74 8.47 22.25
N TYR A 25 5.30 7.46 21.49
CA TYR A 25 4.43 7.63 20.33
C TYR A 25 3.19 6.74 20.48
N TRP A 26 2.05 7.29 20.06
CA TRP A 26 0.75 6.61 20.07
C TRP A 26 0.15 6.72 18.69
N ILE A 27 -0.24 5.59 18.12
CA ILE A 27 -0.79 5.51 16.76
C ILE A 27 -2.26 5.12 16.86
N HIS A 28 -3.12 5.97 16.30
CA HIS A 28 -4.54 5.72 16.18
C HIS A 28 -4.95 5.78 14.71
N HIS A 29 -5.65 4.75 14.24
CA HIS A 29 -6.27 4.77 12.92
C HIS A 29 -7.64 5.45 12.95
N GLY A 30 -8.02 6.04 11.82
CA GLY A 30 -9.33 6.60 11.55
C GLY A 30 -10.40 5.52 11.48
N MET A 31 -11.64 5.92 11.73
CA MET A 31 -12.78 4.99 11.68
C MET A 31 -13.15 4.62 10.25
N VAL A 32 -13.67 3.41 10.07
CA VAL A 32 -14.32 3.01 8.82
C VAL A 32 -15.83 3.33 8.91
N THR A 33 -16.35 4.05 7.92
CA THR A 33 -17.77 4.43 7.79
C THR A 33 -18.40 3.74 6.58
N VAL A 34 -19.73 3.61 6.55
CA VAL A 34 -20.48 3.16 5.37
C VAL A 34 -21.48 4.26 5.04
N LYS A 35 -21.38 4.86 3.84
CA LYS A 35 -22.19 6.01 3.42
C LYS A 35 -22.13 7.16 4.45
N GLY A 36 -20.95 7.40 5.03
CA GLY A 36 -20.75 8.44 6.05
C GLY A 36 -21.30 8.12 7.45
N GLN A 37 -21.97 6.99 7.66
CA GLN A 37 -22.41 6.54 8.99
C GLN A 37 -21.40 5.58 9.60
N LYS A 38 -21.20 5.66 10.92
CA LYS A 38 -20.32 4.73 11.64
C LYS A 38 -20.87 3.31 11.50
N MET A 39 -20.02 2.35 11.11
CA MET A 39 -20.45 0.95 11.11
C MET A 39 -20.85 0.50 12.51
N SER A 40 -22.09 0.04 12.66
CA SER A 40 -22.56 -0.62 13.87
C SER A 40 -23.46 -1.80 13.50
N LYS A 41 -23.44 -2.85 14.34
CA LYS A 41 -24.35 -3.99 14.22
C LYS A 41 -25.82 -3.56 14.33
N SER A 42 -26.09 -2.52 15.14
CA SER A 42 -27.45 -1.98 15.34
C SER A 42 -28.01 -1.22 14.14
N GLN A 43 -27.15 -0.66 13.28
CA GLN A 43 -27.58 0.08 12.08
C GLN A 43 -27.72 -0.81 10.84
N GLN A 44 -27.56 -2.14 10.97
CA GLN A 44 -27.59 -3.13 9.88
C GLN A 44 -26.62 -2.86 8.70
N ASN A 45 -25.74 -1.85 8.81
CA ASN A 45 -24.76 -1.45 7.80
C ASN A 45 -23.37 -2.07 8.05
N PHE A 46 -23.34 -3.28 8.60
CA PHE A 46 -22.12 -4.00 8.95
C PHE A 46 -21.88 -5.15 7.96
N THR A 47 -20.68 -5.21 7.39
CA THR A 47 -20.21 -6.38 6.64
C THR A 47 -18.96 -6.94 7.30
N SER A 48 -18.83 -8.25 7.30
CA SER A 48 -17.65 -8.91 7.86
C SER A 48 -16.51 -8.93 6.84
N ILE A 49 -15.26 -8.94 7.32
CA ILE A 49 -14.09 -9.10 6.44
C ILE A 49 -14.17 -10.43 5.68
N LYS A 50 -14.73 -11.49 6.30
CA LYS A 50 -14.92 -12.79 5.62
C LYS A 50 -15.84 -12.65 4.41
N ASN A 51 -17.00 -12.01 4.60
CA ASN A 51 -17.95 -11.77 3.51
C ASN A 51 -17.34 -10.92 2.39
N LEU A 52 -16.48 -9.95 2.74
CA LEU A 52 -15.77 -9.15 1.74
C LEU A 52 -14.70 -9.94 1.00
N ALA A 53 -13.99 -10.84 1.68
CA ALA A 53 -12.99 -11.71 1.07
C ALA A 53 -13.60 -12.75 0.11
N ASP A 54 -14.87 -13.11 0.31
CA ASP A 54 -15.63 -13.96 -0.63
C ASP A 54 -15.96 -13.22 -1.94
N LEU A 55 -16.04 -11.89 -1.92
CA LEU A 55 -16.42 -11.05 -3.06
C LEU A 55 -15.24 -10.38 -3.77
N TYR A 56 -14.18 -10.06 -3.03
CA TYR A 56 -13.05 -9.27 -3.51
C TYR A 56 -11.72 -9.90 -3.11
N SER A 57 -10.71 -9.73 -3.96
CA SER A 57 -9.37 -10.23 -3.62
C SER A 57 -8.79 -9.51 -2.41
N PRO A 58 -7.99 -10.19 -1.58
CA PRO A 58 -7.31 -9.56 -0.45
C PRO A 58 -6.46 -8.35 -0.85
N GLN A 59 -5.85 -8.39 -2.04
CA GLN A 59 -5.06 -7.27 -2.58
C GLN A 59 -5.94 -6.05 -2.89
N ALA A 60 -7.13 -6.25 -3.48
CA ALA A 60 -8.05 -5.15 -3.76
C ALA A 60 -8.57 -4.51 -2.47
N LEU A 61 -8.90 -5.33 -1.46
CA LEU A 61 -9.29 -4.85 -0.14
C LEU A 61 -8.14 -4.08 0.53
N ARG A 62 -6.90 -4.60 0.47
CA ARG A 62 -5.73 -3.92 1.04
C ARG A 62 -5.44 -2.60 0.34
N LEU A 63 -5.50 -2.56 -1.00
CA LEU A 63 -5.33 -1.32 -1.75
C LEU A 63 -6.40 -0.29 -1.37
N PHE A 64 -7.66 -0.71 -1.24
CA PHE A 64 -8.73 0.15 -0.76
C PHE A 64 -8.43 0.73 0.64
N LEU A 65 -8.00 -0.10 1.58
CA LEU A 65 -7.66 0.35 2.94
C LEU A 65 -6.50 1.35 2.95
N LEU A 66 -5.48 1.12 2.13
CA LEU A 66 -4.28 1.96 2.03
C LEU A 66 -4.47 3.20 1.14
N SER A 67 -5.58 3.29 0.40
CA SER A 67 -5.89 4.41 -0.50
C SER A 67 -6.12 5.75 0.22
N LYS A 68 -6.29 5.71 1.53
CA LYS A 68 -6.44 6.89 2.38
C LYS A 68 -5.45 6.82 3.54
N HIS A 69 -4.94 7.98 3.95
CA HIS A 69 -4.04 8.09 5.09
C HIS A 69 -4.67 7.47 6.35
N TYR A 70 -3.91 6.66 7.09
CA TYR A 70 -4.44 5.82 8.18
C TYR A 70 -5.16 6.63 9.27
N ARG A 71 -4.77 7.89 9.49
CA ARG A 71 -5.40 8.81 10.46
C ARG A 71 -6.79 9.30 10.05
N ASN A 72 -7.14 9.23 8.77
CA ASN A 72 -8.38 9.81 8.26
C ASN A 72 -9.51 8.77 8.22
N PRO A 73 -10.78 9.17 8.44
CA PRO A 73 -11.92 8.26 8.32
C PRO A 73 -12.01 7.67 6.91
N LEU A 74 -12.14 6.35 6.80
CA LEU A 74 -12.27 5.65 5.53
C LEU A 74 -13.72 5.30 5.25
N ASP A 75 -14.28 5.85 4.18
CA ASP A 75 -15.67 5.57 3.81
C ASP A 75 -15.73 4.40 2.83
N PHE A 76 -16.35 3.31 3.27
CA PHE A 76 -16.55 2.07 2.54
C PHE A 76 -17.75 2.16 1.60
N THR A 77 -17.49 1.85 0.32
CA THR A 77 -18.51 1.53 -0.67
C THR A 77 -17.99 0.43 -1.61
N PRO A 78 -18.86 -0.48 -2.08
CA PRO A 78 -18.48 -1.50 -3.07
C PRO A 78 -17.76 -0.91 -4.30
N ALA A 79 -18.25 0.23 -4.80
CA ALA A 79 -17.64 0.93 -5.93
C ALA A 79 -16.18 1.33 -5.71
N LYS A 80 -15.76 1.69 -4.48
CA LYS A 80 -14.35 2.02 -4.19
C LYS A 80 -13.45 0.79 -4.18
N ILE A 81 -13.98 -0.36 -3.80
CA ILE A 81 -13.24 -1.63 -3.89
C ILE A 81 -13.15 -2.07 -5.35
N GLU A 82 -14.21 -1.93 -6.13
CA GLU A 82 -14.19 -2.19 -7.58
C GLU A 82 -13.16 -1.32 -8.30
N GLN A 83 -13.03 -0.04 -7.94
CA GLN A 83 -11.96 0.82 -8.44
C GLN A 83 -10.56 0.28 -8.10
N SER A 84 -10.39 -0.23 -6.88
CA SER A 84 -9.13 -0.84 -6.44
C SER A 84 -8.83 -2.13 -7.22
N THR A 85 -9.83 -2.98 -7.43
CA THR A 85 -9.74 -4.18 -8.28
C THR A 85 -9.33 -3.81 -9.71
N ALA A 86 -9.96 -2.79 -10.29
CA ALA A 86 -9.65 -2.32 -11.64
C ALA A 86 -8.22 -1.78 -11.75
N ALA A 87 -7.74 -1.06 -10.73
CA ALA A 87 -6.37 -0.53 -10.68
C ALA A 87 -5.31 -1.64 -10.67
N LEU A 88 -5.57 -2.73 -9.94
CA LEU A 88 -4.63 -3.86 -9.84
C LEU A 88 -4.64 -4.79 -11.05
N LYS A 89 -5.73 -4.84 -11.82
CA LYS A 89 -5.97 -5.82 -12.90
C LYS A 89 -4.82 -5.95 -13.91
N LYS A 90 -4.07 -4.87 -14.17
CA LYS A 90 -2.99 -4.85 -15.17
C LYS A 90 -1.63 -5.30 -14.62
N ILE A 91 -1.43 -5.29 -13.31
CA ILE A 91 -0.11 -5.56 -12.71
C ILE A 91 0.34 -7.02 -12.89
N PRO A 92 -0.49 -8.05 -12.70
CA PRO A 92 -0.06 -9.44 -12.88
C PRO A 92 0.48 -9.72 -14.29
N ARG A 93 -0.17 -9.16 -15.31
CA ARG A 93 0.31 -9.29 -16.71
C ARG A 93 1.68 -8.63 -16.90
N LEU A 94 1.88 -7.45 -16.31
CA LEU A 94 3.17 -6.76 -16.34
C LEU A 94 4.25 -7.63 -15.70
N LEU A 95 4.01 -8.17 -14.49
CA LEU A 95 4.97 -9.01 -13.78
C LEU A 95 5.39 -10.23 -14.60
N VAL A 96 4.43 -10.94 -15.22
CA VAL A 96 4.72 -12.08 -16.11
C VAL A 96 5.57 -11.67 -17.32
N GLN A 97 5.37 -10.46 -17.87
CA GLN A 97 6.19 -9.96 -18.97
C GLN A 97 7.60 -9.59 -18.52
N LEU A 98 7.74 -8.99 -17.34
CA LEU A 98 9.03 -8.65 -16.73
C LEU A 98 9.84 -9.91 -16.42
N GLU A 99 9.22 -10.94 -15.85
CA GLU A 99 9.87 -12.23 -15.56
C GLU A 99 10.44 -12.92 -16.80
N LYS A 100 9.78 -12.79 -17.96
CA LYS A 100 10.26 -13.38 -19.22
C LYS A 100 11.48 -12.65 -19.81
N LEU A 101 11.63 -11.37 -19.49
CA LEU A 101 12.64 -10.50 -20.10
C LEU A 101 13.83 -10.24 -19.18
N ALA A 102 13.61 -10.30 -17.86
CA ALA A 102 14.65 -10.22 -16.86
C ALA A 102 15.45 -11.53 -16.85
N ALA A 103 16.78 -11.42 -16.99
CA ALA A 103 17.67 -12.47 -16.51
C ALA A 103 17.40 -12.71 -15.00
N PRO A 104 17.75 -13.88 -14.42
CA PRO A 104 17.54 -14.16 -13.00
C PRO A 104 17.90 -12.94 -12.16
N LEU A 105 16.93 -12.49 -11.33
CA LEU A 105 17.05 -11.27 -10.54
C LEU A 105 18.30 -11.38 -9.66
N GLN A 106 19.38 -10.71 -10.07
CA GLN A 106 20.56 -10.54 -9.24
C GLN A 106 20.23 -9.49 -8.19
N GLN A 107 20.76 -9.65 -6.98
CA GLN A 107 20.67 -8.62 -5.94
C GLN A 107 21.46 -7.39 -6.40
N GLU A 108 20.82 -6.53 -7.16
CA GLU A 108 21.29 -5.17 -7.37
C GLU A 108 20.76 -4.27 -6.25
N ASP A 109 21.63 -3.37 -5.81
CA ASP A 109 21.27 -2.34 -4.84
C ASP A 109 20.44 -1.24 -5.51
N PHE A 110 19.11 -1.38 -5.45
CA PHE A 110 18.16 -0.38 -5.91
C PHE A 110 17.91 0.73 -4.87
N THR A 111 18.58 0.75 -3.72
CA THR A 111 18.30 1.74 -2.65
C THR A 111 18.59 3.18 -3.07
N SER A 112 19.44 3.36 -4.07
CA SER A 112 19.74 4.65 -4.69
C SER A 112 18.77 5.05 -5.83
N SER A 113 17.83 4.19 -6.20
CA SER A 113 16.89 4.47 -7.28
C SER A 113 15.93 5.61 -6.93
N SER A 114 15.55 6.39 -7.93
CA SER A 114 14.66 7.54 -7.72
C SER A 114 13.24 7.15 -7.28
N TYR A 115 12.72 6.00 -7.70
CA TYR A 115 11.38 5.56 -7.31
C TYR A 115 11.38 5.00 -5.88
N TRP A 116 12.40 4.23 -5.50
CA TRP A 116 12.56 3.78 -4.12
C TRP A 116 12.71 4.95 -3.15
N GLN A 117 13.55 5.94 -3.45
CA GLN A 117 13.72 7.12 -2.59
C GLN A 117 12.41 7.91 -2.43
N LYS A 118 11.65 8.11 -3.51
CA LYS A 118 10.33 8.77 -3.46
C LYS A 118 9.32 7.97 -2.64
N PHE A 119 9.36 6.65 -2.74
CA PHE A 119 8.53 5.77 -1.94
C PHE A 119 8.89 5.88 -0.45
N CYS A 120 10.17 5.81 -0.10
CA CYS A 120 10.65 6.00 1.27
C CYS A 120 10.25 7.37 1.82
N GLN A 121 10.45 8.45 1.06
CA GLN A 121 10.04 9.79 1.45
C GLN A 121 8.53 9.88 1.74
N ALA A 122 7.69 9.24 0.94
CA ALA A 122 6.25 9.17 1.20
C ALA A 122 5.94 8.35 2.47
N MET A 123 6.67 7.27 2.73
CA MET A 123 6.45 6.45 3.94
C MET A 123 7.00 7.13 5.21
N ASP A 124 8.07 7.90 5.10
CA ASP A 124 8.67 8.67 6.20
C ASP A 124 7.80 9.87 6.60
N ASP A 125 6.98 10.38 5.68
CA ASP A 125 5.90 11.33 5.95
C ASP A 125 4.70 10.62 6.60
N ASP A 126 4.85 10.20 7.86
CA ASP A 126 3.79 9.60 8.69
C ASP A 126 3.03 8.45 7.99
N PHE A 127 3.74 7.54 7.33
CA PHE A 127 3.13 6.43 6.60
C PHE A 127 2.08 6.89 5.57
N ASN A 128 2.40 7.90 4.75
CA ASN A 128 1.52 8.42 3.71
C ASN A 128 1.39 7.43 2.53
N THR A 129 0.64 6.36 2.78
CA THR A 129 0.40 5.27 1.83
C THR A 129 -0.29 5.72 0.55
N PRO A 130 -1.19 6.73 0.51
CA PRO A 130 -1.71 7.25 -0.76
C PRO A 130 -0.59 7.78 -1.68
N ALA A 131 0.37 8.52 -1.12
CA ALA A 131 1.51 9.03 -1.89
C ALA A 131 2.46 7.89 -2.31
N ALA A 132 2.73 6.93 -1.42
CA ALA A 132 3.56 5.76 -1.73
C ALA A 132 2.95 4.88 -2.84
N ILE A 133 1.63 4.67 -2.81
CA ILE A 133 0.87 3.98 -3.86
C ILE A 133 0.96 4.73 -5.19
N ALA A 134 0.89 6.07 -5.18
CA ALA A 134 1.02 6.86 -6.39
C ALA A 134 2.40 6.67 -7.05
N VAL A 135 3.47 6.61 -6.26
CA VAL A 135 4.84 6.31 -6.73
C VAL A 135 4.91 4.91 -7.33
N MET A 136 4.36 3.89 -6.66
CA MET A 136 4.32 2.52 -7.18
C MET A 136 3.58 2.45 -8.52
N PHE A 137 2.40 3.08 -8.65
CA PHE A 137 1.67 3.10 -9.92
C PHE A 137 2.35 3.95 -11.01
N GLN A 138 3.17 4.93 -10.64
CA GLN A 138 4.01 5.63 -11.61
C GLN A 138 5.09 4.70 -12.16
N LEU A 139 5.75 3.92 -11.31
CA LEU A 139 6.73 2.91 -11.75
C LEU A 139 6.07 1.85 -12.65
N VAL A 140 4.89 1.35 -12.29
CA VAL A 140 4.10 0.42 -13.14
C VAL A 140 3.85 1.01 -14.54
N ARG A 141 3.52 2.31 -14.62
CA ARG A 141 3.30 2.98 -15.91
C ARG A 141 4.57 3.09 -16.73
N GLU A 142 5.69 3.44 -16.12
CA GLU A 142 6.98 3.53 -16.82
C GLU A 142 7.49 2.17 -17.29
N LEU A 143 7.37 1.11 -16.47
CA LEU A 143 7.72 -0.25 -16.88
C LEU A 143 6.88 -0.73 -18.07
N ASN A 144 5.56 -0.47 -18.07
CA ASN A 144 4.72 -0.80 -19.23
C ASN A 144 5.15 -0.05 -20.50
N LYS A 145 5.39 1.26 -20.41
CA LYS A 145 5.88 2.06 -21.56
C LYS A 145 7.21 1.55 -22.09
N PHE A 146 8.09 1.13 -21.19
CA PHE A 146 9.38 0.58 -21.55
C PHE A 146 9.23 -0.73 -22.32
N LEU A 147 8.38 -1.64 -21.84
CA LEU A 147 8.08 -2.91 -22.52
C LEU A 147 7.45 -2.71 -23.90
N GLU A 148 6.55 -1.73 -24.05
CA GLU A 148 5.95 -1.40 -25.36
C GLU A 148 6.98 -0.89 -26.38
N LYS A 149 7.99 -0.17 -25.92
CA LYS A 149 9.12 0.27 -26.78
C LYS A 149 10.06 -0.90 -27.10
N ALA A 150 10.41 -1.70 -26.09
CA ALA A 150 11.30 -2.83 -26.22
C ALA A 150 10.74 -3.95 -27.11
N GLY A 151 9.43 -4.21 -27.09
CA GLY A 151 8.78 -5.20 -27.95
C GLY A 151 8.90 -4.96 -29.46
N LYS A 152 9.51 -3.84 -29.88
CA LYS A 152 9.82 -3.49 -31.28
C LYS A 152 11.28 -3.74 -31.67
N GLY A 153 12.14 -4.21 -30.74
CA GLY A 153 13.57 -4.45 -30.98
C GLY A 153 14.19 -5.43 -29.98
N SER A 154 15.49 -5.72 -30.12
CA SER A 154 16.24 -6.49 -29.11
C SER A 154 16.68 -5.56 -27.97
N LEU A 155 16.46 -5.96 -26.71
CA LEU A 155 16.85 -5.18 -25.53
C LEU A 155 18.38 -5.09 -25.39
N LEU A 156 18.90 -3.87 -25.24
CA LEU A 156 20.30 -3.62 -24.92
C LEU A 156 20.62 -4.04 -23.46
N PRO A 157 21.88 -4.34 -23.11
CA PRO A 157 22.25 -4.74 -21.74
C PRO A 157 21.84 -3.74 -20.65
N GLY A 158 22.02 -2.44 -20.87
CA GLY A 158 21.61 -1.41 -19.89
C GLY A 158 20.09 -1.28 -19.73
N GLU A 159 19.33 -1.59 -20.78
CA GLU A 159 17.86 -1.64 -20.77
C GLU A 159 17.35 -2.82 -19.95
N LYS A 160 18.00 -3.99 -20.08
CA LYS A 160 17.73 -5.16 -19.23
C LYS A 160 17.99 -4.85 -17.77
N ASN A 161 19.07 -4.13 -17.47
CA ASN A 161 19.37 -3.79 -16.09
C ASN A 161 18.30 -2.88 -15.47
N THR A 162 17.93 -1.82 -16.20
CA THR A 162 16.86 -0.90 -15.77
C THR A 162 15.54 -1.64 -15.50
N LEU A 163 15.19 -2.63 -16.32
CA LEU A 163 14.02 -3.49 -16.10
C LEU A 163 14.16 -4.36 -14.86
N GLN A 164 15.34 -4.91 -14.59
CA GLN A 164 15.60 -5.70 -13.38
C GLN A 164 15.48 -4.83 -12.12
N THR A 165 16.14 -3.68 -12.08
CA THR A 165 16.04 -2.73 -10.95
C THR A 165 14.59 -2.34 -10.71
N GLY A 166 13.87 -1.90 -11.75
CA GLY A 166 12.47 -1.50 -11.62
C GLY A 166 11.53 -2.65 -11.23
N THR A 167 11.83 -3.89 -11.62
CA THR A 167 11.08 -5.08 -11.17
C THR A 167 11.31 -5.34 -9.69
N MET A 168 12.55 -5.28 -9.22
CA MET A 168 12.88 -5.44 -7.80
C MET A 168 12.23 -4.37 -6.93
N GLU A 169 12.26 -3.13 -7.38
CA GLU A 169 11.58 -2.01 -6.75
C GLU A 169 10.07 -2.23 -6.65
N LEU A 170 9.43 -2.63 -7.75
CA LEU A 170 7.99 -2.90 -7.78
C LEU A 170 7.61 -4.04 -6.84
N LEU A 171 8.38 -5.13 -6.82
CA LEU A 171 8.16 -6.25 -5.90
C LEU A 171 8.36 -5.80 -4.45
N LYS A 172 9.41 -5.01 -4.16
CA LYS A 172 9.66 -4.53 -2.80
C LYS A 172 8.54 -3.63 -2.29
N MET A 173 8.13 -2.64 -3.09
CA MET A 173 7.05 -1.72 -2.75
C MET A 173 5.70 -2.44 -2.65
N GLY A 174 5.33 -3.15 -3.72
CA GLY A 174 3.99 -3.68 -3.88
C GLY A 174 3.74 -4.97 -3.12
N ARG A 175 4.67 -5.94 -3.17
CA ARG A 175 4.50 -7.27 -2.57
C ARG A 175 4.92 -7.27 -1.12
N ASP A 176 6.14 -6.81 -0.85
CA ASP A 176 6.76 -6.98 0.47
C ASP A 176 6.26 -5.94 1.50
N ILE A 177 6.04 -4.68 1.08
CA ILE A 177 5.65 -3.59 1.97
C ILE A 177 4.14 -3.35 1.95
N LEU A 178 3.58 -3.05 0.78
CA LEU A 178 2.16 -2.72 0.65
C LEU A 178 1.25 -3.96 0.61
N GLY A 179 1.76 -5.12 0.18
CA GLY A 179 0.99 -6.36 0.04
C GLY A 179 -0.19 -6.27 -0.94
N VAL A 180 -0.07 -5.46 -2.00
CA VAL A 180 -1.14 -5.17 -2.98
C VAL A 180 -0.92 -5.84 -4.34
N ILE A 181 0.20 -6.54 -4.55
CA ILE A 181 0.49 -7.30 -5.77
C ILE A 181 0.94 -8.72 -5.44
#